data_AF-A0A543DSL8-F1
#
_entry.id   AF-A0A543DSL8-F1
#
_cell.length_a   1.000
_cell.length_b   1.000
_cell.length_c   1.000
_cell.angle_alpha   90.00
_cell.angle_beta   90.00
_cell.angle_gamma   90.00
#
_symmetry.space_group_name_H-M   'P 1'
#
loop_
_entity.id
_entity.type
_entity.pdbx_description
1 polymer ?
#
loop_
_entity_poly.entity_id
_entity_poly.type
_entity_poly.pdbx_seq_one_letter_code
_entity_poly.pdbx_strand_id
1 'polypeptide(L)'
;MTTTRSYAHVGCATVLLGGASLVFAGGGFEAIQQGHPLGWLAVAGAIGLLLLLGFLYWISYRAYQRRDWIERQPYSHFAQQGLKRGGFWKGFLVAWSVVLVVHVVALFGMGFAPALPYPEQTGAIFSLAVLVLVPAHVVVPILGGAVYSLTRSTSIPDQ
;
A
#
# COMPACT_ATOMS: atom_id res chain seq x y z
N MET A 1 28.01 -2.12 -23.05
CA MET A 1 26.82 -2.99 -23.16
C MET A 1 25.62 -2.19 -22.72
N THR A 2 24.72 -1.83 -23.63
CA THR A 2 23.44 -1.19 -23.30
C THR A 2 22.46 -2.26 -22.85
N THR A 3 22.27 -2.39 -21.54
CA THR A 3 21.22 -3.25 -20.98
C THR A 3 19.86 -2.64 -21.34
N THR A 4 19.15 -3.29 -22.28
CA THR A 4 17.80 -2.89 -22.68
C THR A 4 16.89 -2.97 -21.46
N ARG A 5 16.41 -1.82 -20.95
CA ARG A 5 15.48 -1.78 -19.82
C ARG A 5 14.15 -2.40 -20.24
N SER A 6 13.89 -3.65 -19.84
CA SER A 6 12.63 -4.33 -20.16
C SER A 6 11.51 -3.87 -19.22
N TYR A 7 10.73 -2.88 -19.67
CA TYR A 7 9.49 -2.45 -19.00
C TYR A 7 8.28 -3.34 -19.33
N ALA A 8 8.47 -4.47 -20.01
CA ALA A 8 7.38 -5.31 -20.50
C ALA A 8 6.38 -5.72 -19.40
N HIS A 9 6.88 -6.02 -18.20
CA HIS A 9 6.03 -6.38 -17.06
C HIS A 9 5.22 -5.19 -16.52
N VAL A 10 5.79 -3.98 -16.54
CA VAL A 10 5.08 -2.76 -16.12
C VAL A 10 4.07 -2.35 -17.17
N GLY A 11 4.38 -2.51 -18.47
CA GLY A 11 3.44 -2.25 -19.56
C GLY A 11 2.18 -3.12 -19.50
N CYS A 12 2.34 -4.43 -19.26
CA CYS A 12 1.22 -5.35 -19.05
C CYS A 12 0.39 -4.96 -17.81
N ALA A 13 1.07 -4.66 -16.69
CA ALA A 13 0.40 -4.22 -15.46
C ALA A 13 -0.37 -2.90 -15.67
N THR A 14 0.15 -1.96 -16.45
CA THR A 14 -0.55 -0.71 -16.79
C THR A 14 -1.82 -0.97 -17.58
N VAL A 15 -1.80 -1.87 -18.56
CA VAL A 15 -3.01 -2.20 -19.33
C VAL A 15 -4.05 -2.88 -18.45
N LEU A 16 -3.65 -3.88 -17.65
CA LEU A 16 -4.57 -4.62 -16.79
C LEU A 16 -5.12 -3.76 -15.64
N LEU A 17 -4.23 -3.16 -14.84
CA LEU A 17 -4.63 -2.37 -13.67
C LEU A 17 -5.21 -1.02 -14.07
N GLY A 18 -4.64 -0.36 -15.07
CA GLY A 18 -5.15 0.91 -15.58
C GLY A 18 -6.51 0.74 -16.27
N GLY A 19 -6.65 -0.27 -17.14
CA GLY A 19 -7.92 -0.60 -17.77
C GLY A 19 -9.00 -0.97 -16.75
N ALA A 20 -8.67 -1.85 -15.80
CA ALA A 20 -9.58 -2.18 -14.70
C ALA A 20 -9.97 -0.95 -13.88
N SER A 21 -9.02 -0.07 -13.55
CA SER A 21 -9.32 1.15 -12.78
C SER A 21 -10.31 2.07 -13.50
N LEU A 22 -10.21 2.18 -14.83
CA LEU A 22 -11.15 2.98 -15.64
C LEU A 22 -12.55 2.38 -15.61
N VAL A 23 -12.66 1.05 -15.75
CA VAL A 23 -13.94 0.33 -15.71
C VAL A 23 -14.59 0.48 -14.33
N PHE A 24 -13.82 0.31 -13.25
CA PHE A 24 -14.30 0.48 -11.89
C PHE A 24 -14.74 1.91 -11.60
N ALA A 25 -14.00 2.91 -12.08
CA ALA A 25 -14.38 4.31 -11.92
C ALA A 25 -15.66 4.64 -12.70
N GLY A 26 -15.72 4.27 -13.99
CA GLY A 26 -16.88 4.52 -14.84
C GLY A 26 -18.15 3.85 -14.32
N GLY A 27 -18.08 2.54 -14.02
CA GLY A 27 -19.21 1.81 -13.45
C GLY A 27 -19.58 2.28 -12.04
N GLY A 28 -18.60 2.73 -11.25
CA GLY A 28 -18.84 3.32 -9.93
C GLY A 28 -19.59 4.64 -10.00
N PHE A 29 -19.22 5.54 -10.92
CA PHE A 29 -19.93 6.81 -11.11
C PHE A 29 -21.35 6.59 -11.65
N GLU A 30 -21.54 5.66 -12.58
CA GLU A 30 -22.86 5.29 -13.09
C GLU A 30 -23.75 4.72 -11.98
N ALA A 31 -23.22 3.82 -11.14
CA ALA A 31 -23.95 3.27 -10.01
C ALA A 31 -24.33 4.36 -8.98
N ILE A 32 -23.45 5.32 -8.70
CA ILE A 32 -23.75 6.45 -7.81
C ILE A 32 -24.87 7.31 -8.39
N GLN A 33 -24.83 7.61 -9.70
CA GLN A 33 -25.88 8.39 -10.37
C GLN A 33 -27.25 7.69 -10.33
N GLN A 34 -27.26 6.36 -10.35
CA GLN A 34 -28.47 5.53 -10.22
C GLN A 34 -28.91 5.32 -8.76
N GLY A 35 -28.21 5.91 -7.78
CA GLY A 35 -28.55 5.82 -6.36
C GLY A 35 -28.07 4.53 -5.68
N HIS A 36 -27.23 3.73 -6.33
CA HIS A 36 -26.67 2.52 -5.72
C HIS A 36 -25.45 2.87 -4.82
N PRO A 37 -25.54 2.66 -3.50
CA PRO A 37 -24.47 3.05 -2.57
C PRO A 37 -23.17 2.25 -2.78
N LEU A 38 -23.25 1.08 -3.43
CA LEU A 38 -22.09 0.26 -3.79
C LEU A 38 -21.17 0.93 -4.82
N GLY A 39 -21.63 1.95 -5.54
CA GLY A 39 -20.78 2.67 -6.49
C GLY A 39 -19.56 3.32 -5.81
N TRP A 40 -19.66 3.70 -4.53
CA TRP A 40 -18.51 4.17 -3.74
C TRP A 40 -17.43 3.12 -3.54
N LEU A 41 -17.80 1.84 -3.39
CA LEU A 41 -16.82 0.75 -3.30
C LEU A 41 -16.09 0.56 -4.63
N ALA A 42 -16.79 0.72 -5.75
CA ALA A 42 -16.19 0.63 -7.08
C ALA A 42 -15.19 1.77 -7.32
N VAL A 43 -15.54 3.00 -6.93
CA VAL A 43 -14.61 4.15 -6.98
C VAL A 43 -13.41 3.94 -6.07
N ALA A 44 -13.61 3.44 -4.84
CA ALA A 44 -12.51 3.11 -3.93
C ALA A 44 -11.60 2.02 -4.51
N GLY A 45 -12.17 1.01 -5.18
CA GLY A 45 -11.43 -0.02 -5.92
C GLY A 45 -10.59 0.55 -7.05
N ALA A 46 -11.13 1.49 -7.84
CA ALA A 46 -10.40 2.18 -8.90
C ALA A 46 -9.18 2.93 -8.36
N ILE A 47 -9.36 3.67 -7.26
CA ILE A 47 -8.27 4.39 -6.58
C ILE A 47 -7.22 3.38 -6.08
N GLY A 48 -7.65 2.27 -5.48
CA GLY A 48 -6.75 1.20 -5.02
C GLY A 48 -5.89 0.61 -6.14
N LEU A 49 -6.49 0.37 -7.32
CA LEU A 49 -5.76 -0.12 -8.50
C LEU A 49 -4.75 0.88 -9.03
N LEU A 50 -5.09 2.17 -9.07
CA LEU A 50 -4.16 3.24 -9.46
C LEU A 50 -2.99 3.38 -8.48
N LEU A 51 -3.26 3.31 -7.17
CA LEU A 51 -2.22 3.34 -6.14
C LEU A 51 -1.30 2.13 -6.25
N LEU A 52 -1.85 0.93 -6.48
CA LEU A 52 -1.06 -0.28 -6.70
C LEU A 52 -0.18 -0.16 -7.96
N LEU A 53 -0.73 0.35 -9.05
CA LEU A 53 0.02 0.59 -10.29
C LEU A 53 1.15 1.61 -10.07
N GLY A 54 0.86 2.73 -9.41
CA GLY A 54 1.86 3.73 -9.03
C GLY A 54 2.95 3.17 -8.13
N PHE A 55 2.58 2.32 -7.17
CA PHE A 55 3.53 1.62 -6.30
C PHE A 55 4.45 0.67 -7.07
N LEU A 56 3.91 -0.11 -8.01
CA LEU A 56 4.70 -0.99 -8.88
C LEU A 56 5.66 -0.19 -9.77
N TYR A 57 5.20 0.93 -10.32
CA TYR A 57 6.03 1.83 -11.10
C TYR A 57 7.19 2.40 -10.25
N TRP A 58 6.88 2.87 -9.04
CA TRP A 58 7.87 3.36 -8.09
C TRP A 58 8.92 2.30 -7.77
N ILE A 59 8.52 1.10 -7.32
CA ILE A 59 9.47 0.05 -6.95
C ILE A 59 10.31 -0.38 -8.15
N SER A 60 9.72 -0.44 -9.34
CA SER A 60 10.46 -0.73 -10.58
C SER A 60 11.52 0.35 -10.84
N TYR A 61 11.15 1.63 -10.72
CA TYR A 61 12.08 2.75 -10.86
C TYR A 61 13.26 2.65 -9.89
N ARG A 62 13.00 2.36 -8.60
CA ARG A 62 14.07 2.15 -7.60
C ARG A 62 14.95 0.94 -7.92
N ALA A 63 14.34 -0.16 -8.36
CA ALA A 63 15.07 -1.35 -8.76
C ALA A 63 16.01 -1.07 -9.94
N TYR A 64 15.59 -0.24 -10.90
CA TYR A 64 16.45 0.21 -12.00
C TYR A 64 17.61 1.09 -11.51
N GLN A 65 17.35 2.10 -10.67
CA GLN A 65 18.42 2.92 -10.10
C GLN A 65 19.48 2.09 -9.37
N ARG A 66 19.05 1.06 -8.62
CA ARG A 66 19.94 0.12 -7.94
C ARG A 66 20.77 -0.71 -8.92
N ARG A 67 20.18 -1.19 -10.02
CA ARG A 67 20.91 -1.94 -11.07
C ARG A 67 21.94 -1.06 -11.75
N ASP A 68 21.56 0.16 -12.13
CA ASP A 68 22.46 1.15 -12.73
C ASP A 68 23.63 1.47 -11.78
N TRP A 69 23.39 1.55 -10.47
CA TRP A 69 24.46 1.74 -9.49
C TRP A 69 25.42 0.55 -9.43
N ILE A 70 24.92 -0.69 -9.45
CA ILE A 70 25.75 -1.91 -9.45
C ILE A 70 26.62 -1.99 -10.72
N GLU A 71 26.07 -1.64 -11.88
CA GLU A 71 26.80 -1.65 -13.16
C GLU A 71 27.94 -0.62 -13.21
N ARG A 72 27.83 0.47 -12.45
CA ARG A 72 28.88 1.50 -12.35
C ARG A 72 30.02 1.12 -11.40
N GLN A 73 29.88 0.06 -10.59
CA GLN A 73 30.91 -0.34 -9.65
C GLN A 73 32.01 -1.17 -10.36
N PRO A 74 33.30 -0.93 -10.07
CA PRO A 74 34.42 -1.63 -10.70
C PRO A 74 34.40 -3.14 -10.42
N TYR A 75 33.76 -3.55 -9.32
CA TYR A 75 33.57 -4.95 -8.92
C TYR A 75 32.09 -5.27 -8.67
N SER A 76 31.30 -5.37 -9.74
CA SER A 76 29.84 -5.59 -9.68
C SER A 76 29.41 -6.83 -8.87
N HIS A 77 30.21 -7.90 -8.88
CA HIS A 77 29.92 -9.13 -8.15
C HIS A 77 30.07 -8.96 -6.62
N PHE A 78 30.99 -8.11 -6.15
CA PHE A 78 31.15 -7.79 -4.72
C PHE A 78 30.18 -6.69 -4.29
N ALA A 79 29.84 -5.75 -5.18
CA ALA A 79 28.82 -4.73 -4.94
C ALA A 79 27.47 -5.35 -4.56
N GLN A 80 27.15 -6.54 -5.11
CA GLN A 80 25.93 -7.29 -4.78
C GLN A 80 25.87 -7.82 -3.33
N GLN A 81 27.02 -8.08 -2.71
CA GLN A 81 27.10 -8.67 -1.37
C GLN A 81 26.80 -7.64 -0.26
N GLY A 82 27.07 -6.35 -0.50
CA GLY A 82 26.81 -5.26 0.45
C GLY A 82 25.37 -4.72 0.48
N LEU A 83 24.47 -5.21 -0.37
CA LEU A 83 23.11 -4.66 -0.43
C LEU A 83 22.23 -5.16 0.71
N LYS A 84 21.54 -4.21 1.35
CA LYS A 84 20.58 -4.45 2.43
C LYS A 84 19.51 -5.44 1.94
N ARG A 85 19.47 -6.66 2.50
CA ARG A 85 18.46 -7.68 2.18
C ARG A 85 17.30 -7.59 3.16
N GLY A 86 16.12 -7.28 2.62
CA GLY A 86 14.82 -7.53 3.22
C GLY A 86 14.59 -6.92 4.61
N GLY A 87 13.34 -6.89 5.03
CA GLY A 87 12.99 -6.37 6.35
C GLY A 87 11.54 -6.61 6.70
N PHE A 88 10.94 -7.63 6.08
CA PHE A 88 9.51 -7.90 6.16
C PHE A 88 8.99 -7.85 7.59
N TRP A 89 9.61 -8.61 8.49
CA TRP A 89 9.21 -8.67 9.89
C TRP A 89 9.26 -7.30 10.60
N LYS A 90 10.26 -6.47 10.31
CA LYS A 90 10.33 -5.12 10.89
C LYS A 90 9.20 -4.24 10.37
N GLY A 91 8.94 -4.24 9.07
CA GLY A 91 7.83 -3.49 8.48
C GLY A 91 6.46 -3.99 8.94
N PHE A 92 6.31 -5.32 9.04
CA PHE A 92 5.11 -5.99 9.52
C PHE A 92 4.80 -5.58 10.96
N LEU A 93 5.78 -5.69 11.86
CA LEU A 93 5.59 -5.37 13.28
C LEU A 93 5.29 -3.89 13.51
N VAL A 94 5.97 -2.99 12.79
CA VAL A 94 5.68 -1.55 12.87
C VAL A 94 4.26 -1.26 12.38
N ALA A 95 3.89 -1.76 11.20
CA ALA A 95 2.54 -1.57 10.67
C ALA A 95 1.47 -2.18 11.59
N TRP A 96 1.72 -3.36 12.16
CA TRP A 96 0.82 -3.99 13.13
C TRP A 96 0.70 -3.18 14.43
N SER A 97 1.79 -2.63 14.95
CA SER A 97 1.73 -1.76 16.13
C SER A 97 0.89 -0.50 15.88
N VAL A 98 0.96 0.07 14.68
CA VAL A 98 0.13 1.21 14.30
C VAL A 98 -1.34 0.82 14.28
N VAL A 99 -1.69 -0.31 13.66
CA VAL A 99 -3.08 -0.81 13.66
C VAL A 99 -3.58 -1.01 15.08
N LEU A 100 -2.76 -1.62 15.95
CA LEU A 100 -3.10 -1.87 17.34
C LEU A 100 -3.35 -0.57 18.11
N VAL A 101 -2.49 0.45 17.93
CA VAL A 101 -2.69 1.77 18.54
C VAL A 101 -3.99 2.41 18.07
N VAL A 102 -4.28 2.40 16.76
CA VAL A 102 -5.53 2.94 16.23
C VAL A 102 -6.75 2.17 16.77
N HIS A 103 -6.63 0.85 16.92
CA HIS A 103 -7.70 0.02 17.49
C HIS A 103 -7.98 0.35 18.94
N VAL A 104 -6.92 0.54 19.74
CA VAL A 104 -7.03 0.95 21.14
C VAL A 104 -7.67 2.33 21.24
N VAL A 105 -7.29 3.29 20.39
CA VAL A 105 -7.94 4.62 20.33
C VAL A 105 -9.42 4.48 20.00
N ALA A 106 -9.79 3.61 19.06
CA ALA A 106 -11.20 3.38 18.71
C ALA A 106 -12.00 2.78 19.88
N LEU A 107 -11.41 1.82 20.61
CA LEU A 107 -12.02 1.27 21.82
C LEU A 107 -12.19 2.31 22.92
N PHE A 108 -11.19 3.18 23.13
CA PHE A 108 -11.33 4.29 24.06
C PHE A 108 -12.42 5.27 23.63
N GLY A 109 -12.48 5.62 22.34
CA GLY A 109 -13.54 6.47 21.80
C GLY A 109 -14.94 5.90 22.04
N MET A 110 -15.11 4.58 21.94
CA MET A 110 -16.35 3.90 22.29
C MET A 110 -16.62 3.92 23.81
N GLY A 111 -15.61 3.60 24.63
CA GLY A 111 -15.75 3.55 26.09
C GLY A 111 -16.04 4.92 26.73
N PHE A 112 -15.49 5.99 26.14
CA PHE A 112 -15.72 7.38 26.58
C PHE A 112 -16.86 8.08 25.82
N ALA A 113 -17.57 7.39 24.91
CA ALA A 113 -18.69 7.97 24.17
C ALA A 113 -19.74 8.67 25.07
N PRO A 114 -20.12 8.13 26.26
CA PRO A 114 -21.07 8.80 27.16
C PRO A 114 -20.63 10.18 27.67
N ALA A 115 -19.33 10.47 27.67
CA ALA A 115 -18.77 11.74 28.13
C ALA A 115 -18.64 12.79 27.01
N LEU A 116 -19.03 12.45 25.78
CA LEU A 116 -18.90 13.31 24.59
C LEU A 116 -20.24 13.98 24.22
N PRO A 117 -20.23 15.09 23.46
CA PRO A 117 -21.43 15.88 23.16
C PRO A 117 -22.54 15.10 22.43
N TYR A 118 -22.18 14.05 21.69
CA TYR A 118 -23.11 13.21 20.92
C TYR A 118 -22.84 11.73 21.20
N PRO A 119 -23.28 11.18 22.34
CA PRO A 119 -22.84 9.88 22.82
C PRO A 119 -23.23 8.73 21.89
N GLU A 120 -24.44 8.73 21.35
CA GLU A 120 -24.92 7.67 20.44
C GLU A 120 -24.20 7.69 19.10
N GLN A 121 -24.06 8.87 18.48
CA GLN A 121 -23.35 9.01 17.20
C GLN A 121 -21.87 8.67 17.35
N THR A 122 -21.24 9.12 18.44
CA THR A 122 -19.84 8.86 18.70
C THR A 122 -19.59 7.37 18.93
N GLY A 123 -20.45 6.72 19.74
CA GLY A 123 -20.40 5.27 19.95
C GLY A 123 -20.59 4.48 18.65
N ALA A 124 -21.54 4.88 17.79
CA ALA A 124 -21.77 4.25 16.50
C ALA A 124 -20.56 4.37 15.56
N ILE A 125 -19.96 5.56 15.46
CA ILE A 125 -18.77 5.79 14.62
C ILE A 125 -17.59 4.93 15.09
N PHE A 126 -17.31 4.92 16.40
CA PHE A 126 -16.21 4.11 16.93
C PHE A 126 -16.48 2.60 16.84
N SER A 127 -17.73 2.16 16.95
CA SER A 127 -18.11 0.76 16.71
C SER A 127 -17.86 0.32 15.28
N LEU A 128 -18.27 1.16 14.31
CA LEU A 128 -17.95 0.92 12.91
C LEU A 128 -16.44 0.93 12.65
N ALA A 129 -15.69 1.86 13.27
CA ALA A 129 -14.24 1.90 13.16
C ALA A 129 -13.59 0.60 13.67
N VAL A 130 -13.98 0.11 14.85
CA VAL A 130 -13.49 -1.16 15.41
C VAL A 130 -13.78 -2.31 14.44
N LEU A 131 -15.00 -2.40 13.91
CA LEU A 131 -15.38 -3.44 12.95
C LEU A 131 -14.51 -3.41 11.69
N VAL A 132 -14.28 -2.24 11.10
CA VAL A 132 -13.45 -2.06 9.91
C VAL A 132 -11.97 -2.36 10.19
N LEU A 133 -11.49 -2.11 11.40
CA LEU A 133 -10.11 -2.43 11.75
C LEU A 133 -9.84 -3.93 11.89
N VAL A 134 -10.85 -4.78 12.10
CA VAL A 134 -10.65 -6.24 12.22
C VAL A 134 -9.87 -6.81 11.02
N PRO A 135 -10.32 -6.64 9.75
CA PRO A 135 -9.52 -7.09 8.61
C PRO A 135 -8.19 -6.33 8.45
N ALA A 136 -8.10 -5.08 8.93
CA ALA A 136 -6.87 -4.29 8.87
C ALA A 136 -5.71 -4.90 9.66
N HIS A 137 -5.98 -5.69 10.72
CA HIS A 137 -4.95 -6.39 11.50
C HIS A 137 -4.17 -7.44 10.70
N VAL A 138 -4.71 -7.88 9.57
CA VAL A 138 -4.05 -8.85 8.68
C VAL A 138 -3.50 -8.13 7.45
N VAL A 139 -4.35 -7.33 6.80
CA VAL A 139 -4.00 -6.70 5.52
C VAL A 139 -2.88 -5.67 5.67
N VAL A 140 -3.00 -4.75 6.64
CA VAL A 140 -2.06 -3.63 6.79
C VAL A 140 -0.66 -4.11 7.19
N PRO A 141 -0.47 -5.06 8.12
CA PRO A 141 0.86 -5.59 8.44
C PRO A 141 1.51 -6.33 7.28
N ILE A 142 0.76 -7.15 6.54
CA ILE A 142 1.29 -7.86 5.37
C ILE A 142 1.77 -6.84 4.32
N LEU A 143 0.95 -5.83 4.02
CA LEU A 143 1.32 -4.76 3.10
C LEU A 143 2.53 -3.97 3.62
N GLY A 144 2.53 -3.57 4.90
CA GLY A 144 3.62 -2.84 5.52
C GLY A 144 4.95 -3.60 5.49
N GLY A 145 4.91 -4.91 5.79
CA GLY A 145 6.06 -5.79 5.67
C GLY A 145 6.57 -5.91 4.24
N ALA A 146 5.67 -6.11 3.27
CA ALA A 146 6.02 -6.21 1.86
C ALA A 146 6.65 -4.91 1.34
N VAL A 147 6.00 -3.77 1.58
CA VAL A 147 6.48 -2.43 1.20
C VAL A 147 7.84 -2.14 1.83
N TYR A 148 8.01 -2.36 3.14
CA TYR A 148 9.28 -2.12 3.81
C TYR A 148 10.39 -3.04 3.28
N SER A 149 10.08 -4.31 3.02
CA SER A 149 11.04 -5.26 2.47
C SER A 149 11.50 -4.86 1.06
N LEU A 150 10.56 -4.46 0.19
CA LEU A 150 10.83 -4.03 -1.18
C LEU A 150 11.58 -2.70 -1.22
N THR A 151 11.20 -1.73 -0.40
CA THR A 151 11.88 -0.42 -0.33
C THR A 151 13.30 -0.55 0.21
N ARG A 152 13.53 -1.39 1.23
CA ARG A 152 14.87 -1.65 1.76
C ARG A 152 15.73 -2.44 0.78
N SER A 153 15.17 -3.44 0.10
CA SER A 153 15.92 -4.25 -0.88
C SER A 153 16.29 -3.46 -2.14
N THR A 154 15.50 -2.45 -2.48
CA THR A 154 15.76 -1.53 -3.61
C THR A 154 16.52 -0.26 -3.21
N SER A 155 16.90 -0.10 -1.94
CA SER A 155 17.76 1.01 -1.51
C SER A 155 19.19 0.83 -2.00
N ILE A 156 19.80 1.93 -2.44
CA ILE A 156 21.23 2.01 -2.72
C ILE A 156 21.94 2.19 -1.38
N PRO A 157 23.07 1.50 -1.11
CA PRO A 157 23.87 1.75 0.09
C PRO A 157 24.27 3.23 0.15
N ASP A 158 24.03 3.87 1.29
CA ASP A 158 24.54 5.21 1.55
C ASP A 158 26.08 5.13 1.49
N GLN A 159 26.70 6.02 0.71
CA GLN A 159 28.15 6.14 0.59
C GLN A 159 28.77 6.59 1.90
#